data_AF-A0A2D4FQ56-F1
#
_entry.id   AF-A0A2D4FQ56-F1
#
_cell.length_a   1.000
_cell.length_b   1.000
_cell.length_c   1.000
_cell.angle_alpha   90.00
_cell.angle_beta   90.00
_cell.angle_gamma   90.00
#
_symmetry.space_group_name_H-M   'P 1'
#
loop_
_entity.id
_entity.type
_entity.pdbx_description
1 polymer ?
#
loop_
_entity_poly.entity_id
_entity_poly.type
_entity_poly.pdbx_seq_one_letter_code
_entity_poly.pdbx_strand_id
1 'polypeptide(L)'
;PQHLRTCLPPDFDKHQFAYRENRSTGDTIATVLHSVVSHLEKPRNYVRMLFIDYSSAFNTILPSILIKKLTLGFSLFHLQLDQRLSEGPTTNSEGWVCHIHLTEA
;
A
#
# COMPACT_ATOMS: atom_id res chain seq x y z
N PRO A 1 2.69 -10.09 -15.01
CA PRO A 1 2.00 -10.17 -13.69
C PRO A 1 2.89 -10.76 -12.57
N GLN A 2 3.62 -11.85 -12.81
CA GLN A 2 4.54 -12.47 -11.84
C GLN A 2 5.65 -11.52 -11.36
N HIS A 3 6.25 -10.75 -12.25
CA HIS A 3 7.39 -9.86 -11.93
C HIS A 3 7.06 -8.75 -10.92
N LEU A 4 5.79 -8.37 -10.74
CA LEU A 4 5.41 -7.39 -9.72
C LEU A 4 5.29 -8.02 -8.33
N ARG A 5 4.86 -9.28 -8.24
CA ARG A 5 4.75 -10.00 -6.96
C ARG A 5 6.12 -10.28 -6.36
N THR A 6 7.12 -10.56 -7.19
CA THR A 6 8.51 -10.77 -6.75
C THR A 6 9.18 -9.52 -6.17
N CYS A 7 8.56 -8.36 -6.33
CA CYS A 7 9.07 -7.06 -5.87
C CYS A 7 8.36 -6.54 -4.61
N LEU A 8 7.40 -7.31 -4.10
CA LEU A 8 6.79 -7.03 -2.81
C LEU A 8 7.73 -7.59 -1.73
N PRO A 9 7.80 -6.95 -0.55
CA PRO A 9 8.53 -7.50 0.58
C PRO A 9 8.11 -8.95 0.84
N PRO A 10 9.04 -9.85 1.21
CA PRO A 10 8.71 -11.24 1.49
C PRO A 10 7.68 -11.35 2.62
N ASP A 11 7.73 -10.41 3.57
CA ASP A 11 6.86 -10.35 4.73
C ASP A 11 5.88 -9.18 4.62
N PHE A 12 4.63 -9.51 4.32
CA PHE A 12 3.51 -8.57 4.49
C PHE A 12 3.11 -8.48 5.96
N ASP A 13 2.50 -7.37 6.34
CA ASP A 13 1.87 -7.25 7.65
C ASP A 13 0.89 -8.43 7.86
N LYS A 14 1.04 -9.13 8.99
CA LYS A 14 0.20 -10.26 9.36
C LYS A 14 -1.29 -9.90 9.46
N HIS A 15 -1.63 -8.63 9.68
CA HIS A 15 -2.99 -8.09 9.74
C HIS A 15 -3.40 -7.35 8.46
N GLN A 16 -2.60 -7.41 7.39
CA GLN A 16 -3.07 -7.03 6.06
C GLN A 16 -3.88 -8.19 5.47
N PHE A 17 -5.17 -7.98 5.23
CA PHE A 17 -6.08 -8.98 4.66
C PHE A 17 -6.48 -8.66 3.22
N ALA A 18 -6.53 -7.37 2.85
CA ALA A 18 -6.87 -6.94 1.50
C ALA A 18 -5.70 -7.15 0.52
N TYR A 19 -6.04 -7.44 -0.73
CA TYR A 19 -5.09 -7.59 -1.84
C TYR A 19 -3.99 -8.64 -1.61
N ARG A 20 -4.30 -9.70 -0.86
CA ARG A 20 -3.41 -10.85 -0.62
C ARG A 20 -4.10 -12.15 -0.99
N GLU A 21 -3.30 -13.10 -1.47
CA GLU A 21 -3.77 -14.46 -1.69
C GLU A 21 -4.10 -15.15 -0.38
N ASN A 22 -5.09 -16.04 -0.40
CA ASN A 22 -5.53 -16.82 0.76
C ASN A 22 -5.95 -15.96 1.97
N ARG A 23 -6.44 -14.74 1.72
CA ARG A 23 -7.01 -13.84 2.71
C ARG A 23 -8.32 -13.27 2.20
N SER A 24 -9.29 -13.16 3.09
CA SER A 24 -10.64 -12.71 2.79
C SER A 24 -11.12 -11.67 3.81
N THR A 25 -12.23 -10.99 3.50
CA THR A 25 -12.93 -10.13 4.46
C THR A 25 -13.41 -10.91 5.68
N GLY A 26 -13.76 -12.20 5.51
CA GLY A 26 -14.14 -13.08 6.60
C GLY A 26 -13.01 -13.28 7.61
N ASP A 27 -11.78 -13.46 7.13
CA ASP A 27 -10.60 -13.59 7.99
C ASP A 27 -10.34 -12.32 8.80
N THR A 28 -10.56 -11.14 8.20
CA THR A 28 -10.49 -9.85 8.89
C THR A 28 -11.49 -9.80 10.04
N ILE A 29 -12.77 -10.09 9.75
CA ILE A 29 -13.85 -10.04 10.73
C ILE A 29 -13.59 -11.03 11.87
N ALA A 30 -13.22 -12.27 11.54
CA ALA A 30 -12.92 -13.30 12.53
C ALA A 30 -11.74 -12.90 13.43
N THR A 31 -10.68 -12.33 12.86
CA THR A 31 -9.49 -11.89 13.63
C THR A 31 -9.83 -10.75 14.58
N VAL A 32 -10.55 -9.73 14.10
CA VAL A 32 -10.98 -8.61 14.94
C VAL A 32 -11.90 -9.10 16.04
N LEU A 33 -12.90 -9.91 15.72
CA LEU A 33 -13.85 -10.44 16.69
C LEU A 33 -13.17 -11.26 17.77
N HIS A 34 -12.30 -12.21 17.38
CA HIS A 34 -11.54 -13.02 18.31
C HIS A 34 -10.70 -12.15 19.25
N SER A 35 -9.97 -11.18 18.71
CA SER A 35 -9.12 -10.27 19.49
C SER A 35 -9.92 -9.46 20.52
N VAL A 36 -11.11 -9.00 20.13
CA VAL A 36 -12.00 -8.20 20.97
C VAL A 36 -12.59 -9.04 22.09
N VAL A 37 -13.17 -10.19 21.75
CA VAL A 37 -13.82 -11.07 22.71
C VAL A 37 -12.80 -11.56 23.74
N SER A 38 -11.65 -12.08 23.29
CA SER A 38 -10.58 -12.55 24.20
C SER A 38 -10.00 -11.44 25.08
N HIS A 39 -10.08 -10.17 24.65
CA HIS A 39 -9.69 -9.05 25.50
C HIS A 39 -10.75 -8.70 26.56
N LEU A 40 -12.04 -8.78 26.20
CA LEU A 40 -13.18 -8.44 27.06
C LEU A 40 -13.53 -9.53 28.08
N GLU A 41 -13.14 -10.78 27.85
CA GLU A 41 -13.29 -11.87 28.82
C GLU A 41 -12.49 -11.64 30.12
N LYS A 42 -11.50 -10.73 30.09
CA LYS A 42 -10.73 -10.35 31.27
C LYS A 42 -11.48 -9.27 32.06
N PRO A 43 -11.58 -9.40 33.39
CA PRO A 43 -12.33 -8.44 34.20
C PRO A 43 -11.74 -7.03 34.11
N ARG A 44 -12.63 -6.03 34.07
CA ARG A 44 -12.30 -4.59 33.99
C ARG A 44 -11.57 -4.13 32.71
N ASN A 45 -11.63 -4.92 31.65
CA ASN A 45 -11.15 -4.52 30.32
C ASN A 45 -12.26 -3.90 29.47
N TYR A 46 -11.87 -3.06 28.51
CA TYR A 46 -12.76 -2.50 27.49
C TYR A 46 -11.98 -2.32 26.19
N VAL A 47 -12.69 -2.28 25.05
CA VAL A 47 -12.09 -2.05 23.74
C VAL A 47 -12.61 -0.75 23.15
N ARG A 48 -11.73 0.03 22.51
CA ARG A 48 -12.09 1.16 21.64
C ARG A 48 -11.56 0.86 20.24
N MET A 49 -12.43 0.98 19.25
CA MET A 49 -12.06 0.82 17.84
C MET A 49 -12.07 2.17 17.14
N LEU A 50 -11.06 2.41 16.31
CA LEU A 50 -10.98 3.55 15.42
C LEU A 50 -11.14 3.04 13.99
N PHE A 51 -12.12 3.59 13.28
CA PHE A 51 -12.33 3.35 11.86
C PHE A 51 -11.77 4.54 11.09
N ILE A 52 -10.74 4.28 10.29
CA ILE A 52 -10.11 5.27 9.41
C ILE A 52 -10.36 4.82 7.98
N ASP A 53 -10.86 5.73 7.16
CA ASP A 53 -10.98 5.53 5.73
C ASP A 53 -10.30 6.68 4.98
N TYR A 54 -9.70 6.37 3.83
CA TYR A 54 -8.98 7.35 3.01
C TYR A 54 -9.83 7.71 1.79
N SER A 55 -10.31 8.95 1.76
CA SER A 55 -11.07 9.47 0.62
C SER A 55 -10.22 9.44 -0.65
N SER A 56 -10.71 8.77 -1.69
CA SER A 56 -9.99 8.61 -2.97
C SER A 56 -8.55 8.14 -2.79
N ALA A 57 -8.33 7.10 -1.98
CA ALA A 57 -7.00 6.60 -1.60
C ALA A 57 -6.03 6.51 -2.79
N PHE A 58 -6.43 5.92 -3.92
CA PHE A 58 -5.56 5.77 -5.08
C PHE A 58 -5.27 7.09 -5.80
N ASN A 59 -6.21 8.02 -5.83
CA ASN A 59 -6.04 9.32 -6.49
C ASN A 59 -5.18 10.29 -5.67
N THR A 60 -4.98 10.00 -4.38
CA THR A 60 -4.23 10.84 -3.45
C THR A 60 -2.82 10.30 -3.16
N ILE A 61 -2.43 9.16 -3.76
CA ILE A 61 -1.08 8.63 -3.62
C ILE A 61 -0.08 9.61 -4.25
N LEU A 62 0.85 10.11 -3.45
CA LEU A 62 1.96 10.93 -3.93
C LEU A 62 2.95 10.07 -4.74
N PRO A 63 3.18 10.34 -6.04
CA PRO A 63 4.03 9.50 -6.87
C PRO A 63 5.46 9.39 -6.35
N SER A 64 6.04 10.47 -5.85
CA SER A 64 7.40 10.50 -5.30
C SER A 64 7.56 9.54 -4.10
N ILE A 65 6.55 9.46 -3.23
CA ILE A 65 6.55 8.53 -2.10
C ILE A 65 6.35 7.09 -2.58
N LEU A 66 5.43 6.87 -3.53
CA LEU A 66 5.17 5.55 -4.10
C LEU A 66 6.45 4.98 -4.74
N ILE A 67 7.13 5.77 -5.58
CA ILE A 67 8.38 5.40 -6.22
C ILE A 67 9.48 5.08 -5.19
N LYS A 68 9.63 5.91 -4.17
CA LYS A 68 10.59 5.66 -3.08
C LYS A 68 10.29 4.34 -2.35
N LYS A 69 9.01 4.05 -2.07
CA LYS A 69 8.61 2.80 -1.41
C LYS A 69 8.81 1.58 -2.30
N LEU A 70 8.52 1.72 -3.58
CA LEU A 70 8.77 0.69 -4.58
C LEU A 70 10.27 0.41 -4.64
N THR A 71 11.10 1.40 -4.92
CA THR A 71 12.57 1.25 -5.06
C THR A 71 13.25 0.58 -3.85
N LEU A 72 12.77 0.85 -2.62
CA LEU A 72 13.23 0.14 -1.41
C LEU A 72 12.94 -1.37 -1.43
N GLY A 73 11.85 -1.80 -2.07
CA GLY A 73 11.53 -3.22 -2.33
C GLY A 73 12.20 -3.80 -3.59
N PHE A 74 12.66 -2.95 -4.52
CA PHE A 74 13.38 -3.34 -5.75
C PHE A 74 14.90 -3.26 -5.57
N SER A 75 15.48 -3.86 -4.54
CA SER A 75 16.94 -3.86 -4.33
C SER A 75 17.76 -4.62 -5.41
N LEU A 76 17.24 -4.83 -6.62
CA LEU A 76 17.99 -5.40 -7.75
C LEU A 76 17.64 -4.83 -9.14
N PHE A 77 16.73 -3.87 -9.28
CA PHE A 77 16.47 -3.26 -10.60
C PHE A 77 16.71 -1.76 -10.54
N HIS A 78 17.58 -1.28 -11.42
CA HIS A 78 17.84 0.14 -11.63
C HIS A 78 16.58 0.75 -12.26
N LEU A 79 15.57 1.05 -11.44
CA LEU A 79 14.41 1.85 -11.81
C LEU A 79 14.92 3.26 -12.12
N GLN A 80 15.41 3.47 -13.33
CA GLN A 80 15.75 4.80 -13.83
C GLN A 80 14.43 5.56 -13.99
N LEU A 81 14.23 6.57 -13.17
CA LEU A 81 13.00 7.32 -13.13
C LEU A 81 13.28 8.78 -13.54
N ASP A 82 12.88 9.14 -14.75
CA ASP A 82 12.96 10.52 -15.21
C ASP A 82 11.77 11.31 -14.67
N GLN A 83 12.01 12.15 -13.66
CA GLN A 83 11.08 13.20 -13.28
C GLN A 83 11.23 14.35 -14.26
N ARG A 84 10.57 14.28 -15.42
CA ARG A 84 10.44 15.46 -16.28
C ARG A 84 9.32 16.34 -15.75
N LEU A 85 9.68 17.52 -15.25
CA LEU A 85 8.75 18.62 -15.09
C LEU A 85 8.11 18.87 -16.46
N SER A 86 6.79 18.78 -16.55
CA SER A 86 6.05 19.08 -17.77
C SER A 86 6.20 20.58 -18.03
N GLU A 87 7.11 20.98 -18.92
CA GLU A 87 7.13 22.35 -19.46
C GLU A 87 6.02 22.48 -20.50
N GLY A 88 4.80 22.75 -20.03
CA GLY A 88 3.62 23.04 -20.83
C GLY A 88 2.83 24.19 -20.22
N PRO A 89 2.10 24.99 -21.03
CA PRO A 89 1.66 26.32 -20.65
C PRO A 89 0.63 26.27 -19.52
N THR A 90 0.83 27.15 -18.56
CA THR A 90 0.07 27.38 -17.33
C THR A 90 -1.46 27.22 -17.47
N THR A 91 -1.98 26.06 -17.05
CA THR A 91 -3.33 25.93 -16.49
C THR A 91 -3.25 24.98 -15.28
N ASN A 92 -2.95 25.57 -14.11
CA ASN A 92 -3.24 25.15 -12.72
C ASN A 92 -3.50 23.67 -12.34
N SER A 93 -2.94 22.72 -13.06
CA SER A 93 -2.93 21.30 -12.72
C SER A 93 -1.53 20.79 -12.98
N GLU A 94 -0.70 20.78 -11.93
CA GLU A 94 0.58 20.08 -11.96
C GLU A 94 0.30 18.58 -12.08
N GLY A 95 0.07 18.12 -13.31
CA GLY A 95 -0.08 16.72 -13.64
C GLY A 95 1.28 16.04 -13.54
N TRP A 96 1.52 15.33 -12.44
CA TRP A 96 2.68 14.47 -12.29
C TRP A 96 2.50 13.22 -13.14
N VAL A 97 3.24 13.10 -14.24
CA VAL A 97 3.30 11.87 -15.04
C VAL A 97 4.62 11.17 -14.73
N CYS A 98 4.55 9.97 -14.15
CA CYS A 98 5.72 9.14 -13.88
C CYS A 98 5.75 7.98 -14.88
N HIS A 99 6.79 7.92 -15.71
CA HIS A 99 7.04 6.78 -16.60
C HIS A 99 7.87 5.74 -15.84
N ILE A 100 7.31 4.55 -15.62
CA ILE A 100 8.02 3.42 -15.02
C ILE A 100 8.57 2.56 -16.16
N HIS A 101 9.87 2.69 -16.44
CA HIS A 101 10.56 1.82 -17.40
C HIS A 101 11.06 0.57 -16.66
N LEU A 102 10.43 -0.56 -16.94
CA LEU A 102 10.95 -1.88 -16.55
C LEU A 102 11.92 -2.32 -17.65
N THR A 103 13.20 -2.41 -17.34
CA THR A 103 14.21 -3.01 -18.23
C THR A 103 14.42 -4.46 -17.80
N GLU A 104 14.35 -5.39 -18.77
CA GLU A 104 14.73 -6.79 -18.56
C GLU A 104 16.26 -6.88 -18.45
N ALA A 105 16.74 -7.72 -17.54
CA ALA A 105 18.14 -8.12 -17.42
C ALA A 105 18.36 -9.47 -18.10
#